data_AF-A0A7X8CI01-F1
#
_entry.id   AF-A0A7X8CI01-F1
#
_cell.length_a   1.000
_cell.length_b   1.000
_cell.length_c   1.000
_cell.angle_alpha   90.00
_cell.angle_beta   90.00
_cell.angle_gamma   90.00
#
_symmetry.space_group_name_H-M   'P 1'
#
loop_
_entity.id
_entity.type
_entity.pdbx_description
1 polymer ?
#
loop_
_entity_poly.entity_id
_entity_poly.type
_entity_poly.pdbx_seq_one_letter_code
_entity_poly.pdbx_strand_id
1 'polypeptide(L)'
;MYEKIIDDLLQRIDQVTHLYYRLILLVAPSGRGKSSILQALQQKTKAPFINIGLKFSQQLIEFNEKQRVLQVSNLNARHQII
;
A
#
# COMPACT_ATOMS: atom_id res chain seq x y z
N MET A 1 0.64 -15.85 -14.89
CA MET A 1 -0.79 -16.07 -14.54
C MET A 1 -1.56 -14.75 -14.33
N TYR A 2 -1.00 -13.75 -13.65
CA TYR A 2 -1.73 -12.50 -13.35
C TYR A 2 -1.49 -11.34 -14.34
N GLU A 3 -0.85 -11.57 -15.48
CA GLU A 3 -0.45 -10.53 -16.47
C GLU A 3 -1.59 -9.56 -16.80
N LYS A 4 -2.77 -10.08 -17.21
CA LYS A 4 -3.93 -9.23 -17.54
C LYS A 4 -4.38 -8.33 -16.38
N ILE A 5 -4.31 -8.82 -15.14
CA ILE A 5 -4.67 -8.03 -13.95
C ILE A 5 -3.62 -6.95 -13.69
N ILE A 6 -2.34 -7.27 -13.88
CA ILE A 6 -1.24 -6.32 -13.74
C ILE A 6 -1.38 -5.20 -14.77
N ASP A 7 -1.70 -5.54 -16.02
CA ASP A 7 -1.86 -4.54 -17.09
C ASP A 7 -3.07 -3.62 -16.84
N ASP A 8 -4.21 -4.17 -16.38
CA ASP A 8 -5.38 -3.37 -15.96
C ASP A 8 -5.02 -2.45 -14.78
N LEU A 9 -4.24 -2.93 -13.81
CA LEU A 9 -3.79 -2.10 -12.70
C LEU A 9 -2.82 -1.00 -13.13
N LEU A 10 -1.90 -1.26 -14.07
CA LEU A 10 -1.01 -0.23 -14.63
C LEU A 10 -1.82 0.88 -15.32
N GLN A 11 -2.83 0.50 -16.11
CA GLN A 11 -3.72 1.46 -16.75
C GLN A 11 -4.53 2.28 -15.73
N ARG A 12 -5.04 1.64 -14.66
CA ARG A 12 -5.74 2.35 -13.58
C ARG A 12 -4.83 3.28 -12.81
N ILE A 13 -3.58 2.89 -12.56
CA ILE A 13 -2.58 3.73 -11.91
C ILE A 13 -2.42 5.03 -12.70
N ASP A 14 -2.21 4.92 -14.02
CA ASP A 14 -2.11 6.08 -14.91
C ASP A 14 -3.35 6.98 -14.81
N GLN A 15 -4.55 6.41 -14.93
CA GLN A 15 -5.82 7.14 -14.82
C GLN A 15 -5.97 7.88 -13.48
N VAL A 16 -5.68 7.24 -12.34
CA VAL A 16 -5.85 7.88 -11.03
C VAL A 16 -4.80 8.96 -10.76
N THR A 17 -3.66 8.97 -11.44
CA THR A 17 -2.68 10.07 -11.26
C THR A 17 -3.25 11.44 -11.63
N HIS A 18 -4.23 11.49 -12.53
CA HIS A 18 -4.92 12.71 -12.94
C HIS A 18 -6.07 13.13 -12.01
N LEU A 19 -6.40 12.32 -11.00
CA LEU A 19 -7.47 12.61 -10.05
C LEU A 19 -6.94 13.30 -8.78
N TYR A 20 -7.82 14.09 -8.15
CA TYR A 20 -7.55 14.71 -6.86
C TYR A 20 -7.40 13.65 -5.74
N TYR A 21 -8.31 12.68 -5.70
CA TYR A 21 -8.21 11.51 -4.81
C TYR A 21 -7.71 10.30 -5.59
N ARG A 22 -6.59 9.72 -5.13
CA ARG A 22 -5.90 8.63 -5.81
C ARG A 22 -5.95 7.36 -4.96
N LEU A 23 -6.95 6.53 -5.20
CA LEU A 23 -7.15 5.26 -4.48
C LEU A 23 -7.55 4.16 -5.45
N ILE A 24 -6.83 3.04 -5.40
CA ILE A 24 -7.18 1.81 -6.12
C ILE A 24 -7.38 0.72 -5.06
N LEU A 25 -8.52 0.02 -5.12
CA LEU A 25 -8.83 -1.07 -4.20
C LEU A 25 -8.72 -2.42 -4.92
N LEU A 26 -7.73 -3.23 -4.55
CA LEU A 26 -7.57 -4.60 -5.05
C LEU A 26 -8.21 -5.61 -4.08
N VAL A 27 -9.36 -6.15 -4.46
CA VAL A 27 -10.15 -7.08 -3.63
C VAL A 27 -10.04 -8.51 -4.16
N ALA A 28 -9.74 -9.45 -3.27
CA ALA A 28 -9.80 -10.88 -3.55
C ALA A 28 -9.91 -11.66 -2.22
N PRO A 29 -10.34 -12.93 -2.22
CA PRO A 29 -10.22 -13.81 -1.06
C PRO A 29 -8.78 -13.92 -0.53
N SER A 30 -8.61 -14.39 0.71
CA SER A 30 -7.29 -14.64 1.28
C SER A 30 -6.53 -15.68 0.46
N GLY A 31 -5.19 -15.58 0.41
CA GLY A 31 -4.33 -16.50 -0.34
C GLY A 31 -4.36 -16.38 -1.87
N ARG A 32 -5.16 -15.48 -2.46
CA ARG A 32 -5.31 -15.34 -3.92
C ARG A 32 -4.23 -14.49 -4.62
N GLY A 33 -3.03 -14.39 -4.04
CA GLY A 33 -1.89 -13.78 -4.73
C GLY A 33 -1.86 -12.25 -4.80
N LYS A 34 -2.69 -11.52 -4.02
CA LYS A 34 -2.68 -10.05 -3.97
C LYS A 34 -1.27 -9.48 -3.74
N SER A 35 -0.52 -10.04 -2.79
CA SER A 35 0.85 -9.62 -2.51
C SER A 35 1.79 -9.87 -3.69
N SER A 36 1.64 -11.00 -4.39
CA SER A 36 2.44 -11.31 -5.60
C SER A 36 2.14 -10.35 -6.75
N ILE A 37 0.86 -9.96 -6.92
CA ILE A 37 0.45 -8.96 -7.91
C ILE A 37 1.10 -7.60 -7.59
N LEU A 38 1.06 -7.17 -6.33
CA LEU A 38 1.68 -5.91 -5.90
C LEU A 38 3.20 -5.91 -6.07
N GLN A 39 3.88 -7.03 -5.79
CA GLN A 39 5.32 -7.18 -6.05
C GLN A 39 5.65 -7.10 -7.54
N ALA A 40 4.85 -7.73 -8.41
CA ALA A 40 5.03 -7.64 -9.85
C ALA A 40 4.83 -6.20 -10.37
N LEU A 41 3.85 -5.47 -9.82
CA LEU A 41 3.65 -4.05 -10.11
C LEU A 41 4.85 -3.20 -9.69
N GLN A 42 5.42 -3.46 -8.50
CA GLN A 42 6.65 -2.77 -8.07
C GLN A 42 7.78 -2.98 -9.09
N GLN A 43 7.99 -4.22 -9.55
CA GLN A 43 9.03 -4.53 -10.53
C GLN A 43 8.79 -3.82 -11.88
N LYS A 44 7.55 -3.78 -12.36
CA LYS A 44 7.20 -3.14 -13.65
C LYS A 44 7.27 -1.61 -13.58
N THR A 45 6.77 -1.02 -12.50
CA THR A 45 6.75 0.45 -12.32
C THR A 45 8.09 1.02 -11.87
N LYS A 46 8.96 0.18 -11.28
CA LYS A 46 10.17 0.61 -10.57
C LYS A 46 9.90 1.64 -9.47
N ALA A 47 8.65 1.76 -9.03
CA ALA A 47 8.25 2.70 -8.00
C ALA A 47 8.57 2.13 -6.61
N PRO A 48 8.82 2.99 -5.60
CA PRO A 48 8.92 2.55 -4.22
C PRO A 48 7.63 1.83 -3.79
N PHE A 49 7.77 0.65 -3.19
CA PHE A 49 6.65 -0.10 -2.61
C PHE A 49 6.75 -0.07 -1.09
N ILE A 50 5.78 0.57 -0.45
CA ILE A 50 5.73 0.72 1.00
C ILE A 50 4.48 0.01 1.53
N ASN A 51 4.69 -1.03 2.34
CA ASN A 51 3.62 -1.60 3.15
C ASN A 51 3.47 -0.77 4.44
N ILE A 52 2.55 0.18 4.42
CA ILE A 52 2.28 1.10 5.53
C ILE A 52 1.95 0.33 6.81
N GLY A 53 1.12 -0.71 6.73
CA GLY A 53 0.73 -1.52 7.89
C GLY A 53 1.92 -2.23 8.53
N LEU A 54 2.86 -2.74 7.73
CA LEU A 54 4.10 -3.34 8.24
C LEU A 54 5.01 -2.30 8.89
N LYS A 55 5.20 -1.14 8.25
CA LYS A 55 6.03 -0.05 8.80
C LYS A 55 5.50 0.46 10.12
N PHE A 56 4.18 0.66 10.21
CA PHE A 56 3.53 1.00 11.47
C PHE A 56 3.66 -0.12 12.50
N SER A 57 3.53 -1.38 12.10
CA SER A 57 3.68 -2.49 13.06
C SER A 57 5.08 -2.53 13.67
N GLN A 58 6.12 -2.23 12.89
CA GLN A 58 7.51 -2.15 13.37
C GLN A 58 7.72 -0.99 14.34
N GLN A 59 7.21 0.20 14.02
CA GLN A 59 7.35 1.40 14.86
C GLN A 59 6.49 1.36 16.11
N LEU A 60 5.40 0.59 16.08
CA LEU A 60 4.41 0.57 17.15
C LEU A 60 4.52 -0.65 18.07
N ILE A 61 5.58 -1.45 17.93
CA ILE A 61 5.77 -2.69 18.67
C ILE A 61 5.89 -2.47 20.19
N GLU A 62 6.36 -1.29 20.60
CA GLU A 62 6.55 -0.90 22.00
C GLU A 62 5.27 -0.38 22.67
N PHE A 63 4.19 -0.21 21.93
CA PHE A 63 2.95 0.38 22.42
C PHE A 63 1.83 -0.65 22.56
N ASN A 64 1.10 -0.59 23.66
CA ASN A 64 -0.14 -1.37 23.81
C ASN A 64 -1.24 -0.83 22.89
N GLU A 65 -2.31 -1.60 22.66
CA GLU A 65 -3.36 -1.25 21.69
C GLU A 65 -3.93 0.17 21.86
N LYS A 66 -4.17 0.61 23.11
CA LYS A 66 -4.69 1.95 23.40
C LYS A 66 -3.69 3.04 23.03
N GLN A 67 -2.41 2.80 23.26
CA GLN A 67 -1.33 3.71 22.88
C GLN A 67 -1.10 3.71 21.36
N ARG A 68 -1.25 2.57 20.68
CA ARG A 68 -1.05 2.47 19.22
C ARG A 68 -1.95 3.43 18.45
N VAL A 69 -3.22 3.55 18.84
CA VAL A 69 -4.18 4.46 18.17
C VAL A 69 -3.72 5.92 18.25
N LEU A 70 -3.23 6.36 19.42
CA LEU A 70 -2.72 7.72 19.61
C LEU A 70 -1.41 7.95 18.85
N GLN A 71 -0.53 6.94 18.80
CA GLN A 71 0.77 7.08 18.16
C GLN A 71 0.74 6.98 16.63
N VAL A 72 -0.20 6.22 16.03
CA VAL A 72 -0.39 6.21 14.56
C VAL A 72 -0.61 7.64 14.04
N SER A 73 -1.42 8.44 14.74
CA SER A 73 -1.70 9.83 14.36
C SER A 73 -0.46 10.71 14.45
N ASN A 74 0.40 10.49 15.45
CA ASN A 74 1.64 11.25 15.64
C ASN A 74 2.72 10.88 14.61
N LEU A 75 2.76 9.63 14.14
CA LEU A 75 3.68 9.19 13.10
C LEU A 75 3.38 9.87 11.76
N ASN A 76 2.10 10.13 11.46
CA ASN A 76 1.69 10.87 10.26
C ASN A 76 2.16 12.34 10.27
N ALA A 77 2.33 12.95 11.46
CA ALA A 77 2.67 14.36 11.61
C ALA A 77 4.17 14.67 11.49
N ARG A 78 5.05 13.65 11.58
CA ARG A 78 6.52 13.84 11.70
C ARG A 78 7.34 13.69 10.41
N HIS A 79 6.70 13.45 9.25
CA HIS A 79 7.23 13.39 7.87
C HIS A 79 7.24 12.01 7.19
N GLN A 80 6.81 12.06 5.91
CA GLN A 80 7.19 11.23 4.76
C GLN A 80 6.80 9.75 4.77
N ILE A 81 5.51 9.48 4.52
CA ILE A 81 5.09 8.32 3.71
C ILE A 81 4.74 8.80 2.30
N ILE A 82 5.56 9.67 1.71
CA ILE A 82 5.63 9.95 0.27
C ILE A 82 7.07 10.36 -0.01
#